data_AF-G1P4Z4-F1
#
_entry.id   AF-G1P4Z4-F1
#
_cell.length_a   1.000
_cell.length_b   1.000
_cell.length_c   1.000
_cell.angle_alpha   90.00
_cell.angle_beta   90.00
_cell.angle_gamma   90.00
#
_symmetry.space_group_name_H-M   'P 1'
#
loop_
_entity.id
_entity.type
_entity.pdbx_description
1 polymer ?
#
loop_
_entity_poly.entity_id
_entity_poly.type
_entity_poly.pdbx_seq_one_letter_code
_entity_poly.pdbx_strand_id
1 'polypeptide(L)'
;QAWDDVVRKEKPKEDAFEYKKRLTLDHEKSKLSLAEIYEQEYIKLSQQKTEEEENPEHVAIQKMMDALFLKLDALSNFHFIPKPPVPEIKVVSNLPAITMEEVAPVSVSDAALLAPEEVKEKNKAGDIKTAAEKTATDKKRERRKKKLRKHMKLKEKEKRRRLLEKSSAQPAGKLSKASASEQLRQLTRAGKASLLKDEGKDRALKSSQAFFSKLQDQVKMHISDAKKTEKKKKQRQDLSVHKLKL
;
A
#
# COMPACT_ATOMS: atom_id res chain seq x y z
N GLN A 1 15.93 25.35 9.65
CA GLN A 1 15.37 25.90 10.90
C GLN A 1 15.16 24.73 11.84
N ALA A 2 15.91 24.69 12.95
CA ALA A 2 15.76 23.70 14.02
C ALA A 2 15.03 24.41 15.18
N TRP A 3 13.98 23.79 15.69
CA TRP A 3 13.16 24.30 16.79
C TRP A 3 13.17 23.23 17.88
N ASP A 4 13.45 23.63 19.11
CA ASP A 4 13.55 22.76 20.29
C ASP A 4 12.19 22.60 21.01
N ASP A 5 11.09 22.84 20.30
CA ASP A 5 9.75 22.71 20.85
C ASP A 5 9.41 21.24 21.15
N VAL A 6 8.68 21.02 22.25
CA VAL A 6 8.20 19.69 22.63
C VAL A 6 7.28 19.12 21.53
N VAL A 7 7.70 18.00 20.92
CA VAL A 7 6.92 17.31 19.89
C VAL A 7 5.79 16.52 20.55
N ARG A 8 4.57 16.63 20.01
CA ARG A 8 3.43 15.80 20.43
C ARG A 8 3.76 14.32 20.22
N LYS A 9 3.76 13.54 21.30
CA LYS A 9 3.87 12.08 21.25
C LYS A 9 2.55 11.53 20.73
N GLU A 10 2.56 10.95 19.54
CA GLU A 10 1.43 10.15 19.06
C GLU A 10 1.40 8.84 19.84
N LYS A 11 0.22 8.39 20.26
CA LYS A 11 0.07 7.05 20.84
C LYS A 11 0.52 6.05 19.76
N PRO A 12 1.37 5.06 20.10
CA PRO A 12 1.69 4.00 19.16
C PRO A 12 0.36 3.39 18.72
N LYS A 13 0.13 3.38 17.41
CA LYS A 13 -0.98 2.60 16.85
C LYS A 13 -0.54 1.16 16.97
N GLU A 14 -1.26 0.36 17.73
CA GLU A 14 -1.18 -1.08 17.61
C GLU A 14 -1.66 -1.39 16.19
N ASP A 15 -0.72 -1.60 15.28
CA ASP A 15 -1.04 -2.02 13.92
C ASP A 15 -1.67 -3.41 14.07
N ALA A 16 -2.99 -3.49 13.96
CA ALA A 16 -3.78 -4.69 14.23
C ALA A 16 -3.38 -5.92 13.39
N PHE A 17 -2.52 -5.75 12.38
CA PHE A 17 -2.04 -6.82 11.54
C PHE A 17 -0.60 -6.54 11.11
N GLU A 18 0.37 -7.11 11.82
CA GLU A 18 1.69 -7.32 11.25
C GLU A 18 1.54 -8.24 10.02
N TYR A 19 1.87 -7.71 8.84
CA TYR A 19 1.82 -8.44 7.58
C TYR A 19 2.61 -9.75 7.67
N LYS A 20 1.88 -10.87 7.50
CA LYS A 20 2.34 -12.22 7.17
C LYS A 20 3.75 -12.52 7.67
N LYS A 21 3.82 -13.16 8.85
CA LYS A 21 5.03 -13.85 9.29
C LYS A 21 5.56 -14.69 8.12
N ARG A 22 6.88 -14.69 7.93
CA ARG A 22 7.51 -15.53 6.91
C ARG A 22 7.04 -16.95 7.15
N LEU A 23 6.35 -17.54 6.18
CA LEU A 23 5.93 -18.93 6.25
C LEU A 23 7.20 -19.76 6.42
N THR A 24 7.40 -20.34 7.60
CA THR A 24 8.49 -21.26 7.85
C THR A 24 8.14 -22.56 7.15
N LEU A 25 9.03 -23.03 6.27
CA LEU A 25 8.82 -24.29 5.57
C LEU A 25 9.15 -25.43 6.53
N ASP A 26 8.15 -26.24 6.86
CA ASP A 26 8.36 -27.47 7.62
C ASP A 26 9.08 -28.50 6.75
N HIS A 27 10.20 -29.05 7.26
CA HIS A 27 11.01 -30.04 6.56
C HIS A 27 10.63 -31.50 6.90
N GLU A 28 9.58 -31.68 7.71
CA GLU A 28 9.03 -33.01 7.98
C GLU A 28 8.28 -33.54 6.75
N LYS A 29 8.26 -34.88 6.59
CA LYS A 29 7.50 -35.51 5.51
C LYS A 29 6.01 -35.21 5.70
N SER A 30 5.31 -34.91 4.60
CA SER A 30 3.89 -34.60 4.64
C SER A 30 3.08 -35.77 5.21
N LYS A 31 2.26 -35.47 6.23
CA LYS A 31 1.33 -36.45 6.83
C LYS A 31 0.11 -36.71 5.94
N LEU A 32 -0.21 -35.76 5.06
CA LEU A 32 -1.36 -35.80 4.15
C LEU A 32 -0.95 -36.32 2.77
N SER A 33 -1.91 -36.95 2.09
CA SER A 33 -1.73 -37.40 0.70
C SER A 33 -1.92 -36.25 -0.30
N LEU A 34 -1.39 -36.41 -1.51
CA LEU A 34 -1.52 -35.37 -2.56
C LEU A 34 -2.99 -35.08 -2.92
N ALA A 35 -3.83 -36.12 -2.98
CA ALA A 35 -5.26 -35.96 -3.27
C ALA A 35 -5.99 -35.15 -2.19
N GLU A 36 -5.65 -35.40 -0.93
CA GLU A 36 -6.22 -34.70 0.23
C GLU A 36 -5.81 -33.22 0.27
N ILE A 37 -4.57 -32.91 -0.12
CA ILE A 37 -4.11 -31.52 -0.27
C ILE A 37 -4.97 -30.79 -1.31
N TYR A 38 -5.22 -31.41 -2.46
CA TYR A 38 -6.06 -30.82 -3.50
C TYR A 38 -7.52 -30.62 -3.07
N GLU A 39 -8.09 -31.57 -2.33
CA GLU A 39 -9.43 -31.43 -1.77
C GLU A 39 -9.51 -30.24 -0.79
N GLN A 40 -8.55 -30.15 0.14
CA GLN A 40 -8.48 -29.05 1.09
C GLN A 40 -8.27 -27.70 0.41
N GLU A 41 -7.44 -27.62 -0.63
CA GLU A 41 -7.27 -26.39 -1.42
C GLU A 41 -8.55 -25.98 -2.14
N TYR A 42 -9.27 -26.94 -2.72
CA TYR A 42 -10.55 -26.69 -3.38
C TYR A 42 -11.60 -26.14 -2.40
N ILE A 43 -11.70 -26.76 -1.21
CA ILE A 43 -12.60 -26.29 -0.15
C ILE A 43 -12.19 -24.88 0.31
N LYS A 44 -10.90 -24.63 0.55
CA LYS A 44 -10.38 -23.30 0.95
C LYS A 44 -10.57 -22.22 -0.10
N LEU A 45 -10.59 -22.58 -1.38
CA LEU A 45 -10.90 -21.65 -2.48
C LEU A 45 -12.41 -21.35 -2.55
N SER A 46 -13.24 -22.36 -2.24
CA SER A 46 -14.70 -22.23 -2.21
C SER A 46 -15.20 -21.43 -0.99
N GLN A 47 -14.54 -21.59 0.15
CA GLN A 47 -14.80 -20.83 1.36
C GLN A 47 -14.11 -19.46 1.21
N GLN A 48 -14.88 -18.38 1.22
CA GLN A 48 -14.29 -17.04 1.30
C GLN A 48 -13.44 -17.00 2.58
N LYS A 49 -12.13 -16.80 2.41
CA LYS A 49 -11.10 -16.73 3.45
C LYS A 49 -11.67 -16.23 4.78
N THR A 50 -12.03 -17.16 5.65
CA THR A 50 -12.15 -16.86 7.07
C THR A 50 -10.77 -16.40 7.51
N GLU A 51 -10.71 -15.17 8.01
CA GLU A 51 -9.50 -14.58 8.55
C GLU A 51 -8.86 -15.57 9.53
N GLU A 52 -7.54 -15.68 9.47
CA GLU A 52 -6.73 -16.64 10.23
C GLU A 52 -7.26 -16.75 11.66
N GLU A 53 -7.77 -17.94 12.01
CA GLU A 53 -8.28 -18.22 13.34
C GLU A 53 -7.22 -17.81 14.36
N GLU A 54 -7.57 -16.90 15.27
CA GLU A 54 -6.71 -16.53 16.37
C GLU A 54 -6.28 -17.81 17.09
N ASN A 55 -4.97 -17.94 17.37
CA ASN A 55 -4.47 -19.16 18.01
C ASN A 55 -5.30 -19.43 19.28
N PRO A 56 -5.82 -20.65 19.48
CA PRO A 56 -6.69 -20.96 20.61
C PRO A 56 -5.99 -20.72 21.96
N GLU A 57 -4.67 -20.82 21.99
CA GLU A 57 -3.84 -20.45 23.15
C GLU A 57 -3.95 -18.97 23.53
N HIS A 58 -4.01 -18.05 22.56
CA HIS A 58 -4.18 -16.62 22.83
C HIS A 58 -5.55 -16.33 23.44
N VAL A 59 -6.59 -16.97 22.92
CA VAL A 59 -7.96 -16.86 23.46
C VAL A 59 -8.02 -17.41 24.89
N ALA A 60 -7.35 -18.54 25.16
CA ALA A 60 -7.27 -19.11 26.50
C ALA A 60 -6.53 -18.18 27.48
N ILE A 61 -5.40 -17.60 27.08
CA ILE A 61 -4.65 -16.64 27.89
C ILE A 61 -5.48 -15.39 28.19
N GLN A 62 -6.18 -14.83 27.20
CA GLN A 62 -7.06 -13.68 27.40
C GLN A 62 -8.16 -13.98 28.42
N LYS A 63 -8.84 -15.13 28.31
CA LYS A 63 -9.86 -15.55 29.28
C LYS A 63 -9.30 -15.69 30.70
N MET A 64 -8.12 -16.31 30.85
CA MET A 64 -7.46 -16.44 32.15
C MET A 64 -7.05 -15.07 32.72
N MET A 65 -6.58 -14.17 31.87
CA MET A 65 -6.18 -12.82 32.24
C MET A 65 -7.38 -11.98 32.72
N ASP A 66 -8.50 -12.02 32.00
CA ASP A 66 -9.72 -11.31 32.40
C ASP A 66 -10.29 -11.85 33.71
N ALA A 67 -10.29 -13.16 33.89
CA ALA A 67 -10.71 -13.79 35.14
C ALA A 67 -9.79 -13.41 36.32
N LEU A 68 -8.48 -13.29 36.09
CA LEU A 68 -7.51 -12.87 37.11
C LEU A 68 -7.70 -11.40 37.47
N PHE A 69 -7.82 -10.51 36.49
CA PHE A 69 -8.00 -9.08 36.76
C PHE A 69 -9.32 -8.80 37.48
N LEU A 70 -10.42 -9.47 37.12
CA LEU A 70 -11.68 -9.33 37.83
C LEU A 70 -11.55 -9.70 39.33
N LYS A 71 -10.74 -10.71 39.66
CA LYS A 71 -10.45 -11.08 41.06
C LYS A 71 -9.57 -10.05 41.77
N LEU A 72 -8.55 -9.51 41.11
CA LEU A 72 -7.68 -8.47 41.68
C LEU A 72 -8.44 -7.14 41.89
N ASP A 73 -9.30 -6.78 40.94
CA ASP A 73 -10.15 -5.59 41.02
C ASP A 73 -11.12 -5.72 42.20
N ALA A 74 -11.75 -6.88 42.38
CA ALA A 74 -12.59 -7.15 43.54
C ALA A 74 -11.81 -7.11 44.87
N LEU A 75 -10.60 -7.66 44.91
CA LEU A 75 -9.73 -7.65 46.11
C LEU A 75 -9.29 -6.23 46.50
N SER A 76 -9.08 -5.36 45.51
CA SER A 76 -8.75 -3.94 45.72
C SER A 76 -9.97 -3.04 45.93
N ASN A 77 -11.16 -3.61 46.15
CA ASN A 77 -12.42 -2.88 46.29
C ASN A 77 -12.68 -1.94 45.09
N PHE A 78 -12.30 -2.37 43.89
CA PHE A 78 -12.40 -1.63 42.63
C PHE A 78 -11.64 -0.28 42.60
N HIS A 79 -10.61 -0.11 43.44
CA HIS A 79 -9.71 1.07 43.40
C HIS A 79 -8.49 0.79 42.52
N PHE A 80 -8.69 0.69 41.20
CA PHE A 80 -7.62 0.39 40.25
C PHE A 80 -7.54 1.43 39.13
N ILE A 81 -6.45 1.38 38.37
CA ILE A 81 -6.29 2.21 37.17
C ILE A 81 -7.02 1.51 36.02
N PRO A 82 -8.04 2.12 35.39
CA PRO A 82 -8.83 1.46 34.37
C PRO A 82 -7.97 1.02 33.19
N LYS A 83 -8.37 -0.08 32.53
CA LYS A 83 -7.70 -0.60 31.33
C LYS A 83 -7.59 0.52 30.27
N PRO A 84 -6.47 0.61 29.53
CA PRO A 84 -6.32 1.61 28.49
C PRO A 84 -7.41 1.39 27.42
N PRO A 85 -7.98 2.48 26.85
CA PRO A 85 -9.07 2.36 25.89
C PRO A 85 -8.56 1.74 24.59
N VAL A 86 -9.01 0.51 24.32
CA VAL A 86 -8.79 -0.22 23.07
C VAL A 86 -9.88 0.17 22.08
N PRO A 87 -9.55 0.46 20.80
CA PRO A 87 -10.56 0.79 19.80
C PRO A 87 -11.41 -0.44 19.43
N GLU A 88 -12.63 -0.51 19.94
CA GLU A 88 -13.61 -1.56 19.61
C GLU A 88 -14.53 -1.11 18.46
N ILE A 89 -14.70 -1.96 17.45
CA ILE A 89 -15.63 -1.72 16.34
C ILE A 89 -16.97 -2.33 16.70
N LYS A 90 -18.00 -1.49 16.87
CA LYS A 90 -19.39 -1.93 17.11
C LYS A 90 -20.19 -1.74 15.83
N VAL A 91 -20.68 -2.84 15.26
CA VAL A 91 -21.56 -2.81 14.08
C VAL A 91 -23.00 -2.75 14.57
N VAL A 92 -23.67 -1.62 14.35
CA VAL A 92 -25.08 -1.40 14.71
C VAL A 92 -25.96 -1.61 13.48
N SER A 93 -27.00 -2.43 13.61
CA SER A 93 -27.99 -2.66 12.55
C SER A 93 -29.14 -1.64 12.63
N ASN A 94 -29.77 -1.35 11.48
CA ASN A 94 -30.94 -0.46 11.42
C ASN A 94 -32.19 -1.19 11.93
N LEU A 95 -32.37 -1.21 13.25
CA LEU A 95 -33.55 -1.73 13.94
C LEU A 95 -34.37 -0.59 14.55
N PRO A 96 -35.69 -0.76 14.77
CA PRO A 96 -36.46 0.18 15.58
C PRO A 96 -35.96 0.16 17.03
N ALA A 97 -35.92 1.33 17.68
CA ALA A 97 -35.43 1.49 19.06
C ALA A 97 -36.16 0.54 20.04
N ILE A 98 -37.45 0.29 19.80
CA ILE A 98 -38.31 -0.62 20.55
C ILE A 98 -37.69 -2.01 20.74
N THR A 99 -36.94 -2.53 19.75
CA THR A 99 -36.31 -3.86 19.86
C THR A 99 -35.13 -3.93 20.82
N MET A 100 -34.51 -2.79 21.14
CA MET A 100 -33.42 -2.68 22.11
C MET A 100 -33.93 -2.31 23.51
N GLU A 101 -35.16 -1.79 23.60
CA GLU A 101 -35.80 -1.44 24.86
C GLU A 101 -36.25 -2.71 25.61
N GLU A 102 -36.39 -2.57 26.94
CA GLU A 102 -36.92 -3.64 27.78
C GLU A 102 -38.41 -3.89 27.46
N VAL A 103 -38.87 -5.12 27.70
CA VAL A 103 -40.28 -5.50 27.49
C VAL A 103 -41.13 -4.92 28.62
N ALA A 104 -41.46 -3.64 28.50
CA ALA A 104 -42.40 -2.93 29.36
C ALA A 104 -43.63 -2.50 28.53
N PRO A 105 -44.83 -2.45 29.13
CA PRO A 105 -46.07 -2.13 28.42
C PRO A 105 -46.15 -0.67 27.90
N VAL A 106 -45.24 0.21 28.31
CA VAL A 106 -45.19 1.61 27.85
C VAL A 106 -43.89 1.81 27.08
N SER A 107 -43.97 1.82 25.76
CA SER A 107 -42.86 2.19 24.87
C SER A 107 -42.79 3.70 24.73
N VAL A 108 -41.58 4.26 24.80
CA VAL A 108 -41.38 5.73 24.80
C VAL A 108 -40.95 6.25 23.42
N SER A 109 -40.45 5.39 22.53
CA SER A 109 -39.75 5.82 21.30
C SER A 109 -40.18 5.07 20.03
N ASP A 110 -40.55 5.81 18.98
CA ASP A 110 -40.82 5.29 17.62
C ASP A 110 -39.61 5.39 16.66
N ALA A 111 -38.48 5.91 17.15
CA ALA A 111 -37.30 6.18 16.32
C ALA A 111 -36.55 4.88 15.91
N ALA A 112 -35.80 4.94 14.81
CA ALA A 112 -34.84 3.90 14.44
C ALA A 112 -33.48 4.16 15.11
N LEU A 113 -32.69 3.10 15.32
CA LEU A 113 -31.34 3.21 15.91
C LEU A 113 -30.36 3.98 15.03
N LEU A 114 -30.49 3.85 13.71
CA LEU A 114 -29.57 4.46 12.76
C LEU A 114 -30.00 5.90 12.44
N ALA A 115 -29.06 6.83 12.46
CA ALA A 115 -29.36 8.21 12.11
C ALA A 115 -29.63 8.35 10.59
N PRO A 116 -30.47 9.31 10.14
CA PRO A 116 -30.69 9.53 8.72
C PRO A 116 -29.40 9.81 7.92
N GLU A 117 -28.38 10.38 8.55
CA GLU A 117 -27.07 10.64 7.94
C GLU A 117 -26.24 9.37 7.70
N GLU A 118 -26.45 8.34 8.51
CA GLU A 118 -25.81 7.04 8.38
C GLU A 118 -26.56 6.16 7.38
N VAL A 119 -27.90 6.27 7.31
CA VAL A 119 -28.71 5.68 6.23
C VAL A 119 -28.33 6.30 4.88
N LYS A 120 -28.19 7.62 4.84
CA LYS A 120 -27.88 8.38 3.64
C LYS A 120 -26.91 9.51 3.94
N GLU A 121 -25.67 9.36 3.48
CA GLU A 121 -24.66 10.42 3.60
C GLU A 121 -25.19 11.73 3.00
N LYS A 122 -25.07 12.82 3.77
CA LYS A 122 -25.31 14.16 3.24
C LYS A 122 -24.32 14.44 2.11
N ASN A 123 -24.83 15.07 1.05
CA ASN A 123 -23.96 15.57 -0.02
C ASN A 123 -22.97 16.60 0.56
N LYS A 124 -21.69 16.23 0.64
CA LYS A 124 -20.58 17.08 1.17
C LYS A 124 -20.40 18.42 0.43
N ALA A 125 -21.12 18.58 -0.69
CA ALA A 125 -21.09 19.75 -1.56
C ALA A 125 -22.34 20.65 -1.44
N GLY A 126 -23.32 20.31 -0.58
CA GLY A 126 -24.64 20.95 -0.59
C GLY A 126 -25.49 20.47 -1.77
N ASP A 127 -26.24 21.38 -2.39
CA ASP A 127 -27.03 21.07 -3.59
C ASP A 127 -26.15 20.51 -4.72
N ILE A 128 -26.61 19.42 -5.32
CA ILE A 128 -25.94 18.81 -6.46
C ILE A 128 -26.19 19.73 -7.67
N LYS A 129 -25.24 20.62 -7.96
CA LYS A 129 -25.24 21.44 -9.18
C LYS A 129 -24.41 20.79 -10.28
N THR A 130 -24.98 20.68 -11.47
CA THR A 130 -24.29 20.19 -12.67
C THR A 130 -23.28 21.23 -13.17
N ALA A 131 -22.26 20.83 -13.94
CA ALA A 131 -21.22 21.75 -14.42
C ALA A 131 -21.76 22.94 -15.25
N ALA A 132 -22.91 22.75 -15.92
CA ALA A 132 -23.62 23.77 -16.68
C ALA A 132 -24.28 24.83 -15.78
N GLU A 133 -24.81 24.42 -14.62
CA GLU A 133 -25.52 25.28 -13.66
C GLU A 133 -24.55 26.04 -12.74
N LYS A 134 -23.27 25.68 -12.74
CA LYS A 134 -22.25 26.33 -11.91
C LYS A 134 -21.87 27.70 -12.46
N THR A 135 -22.16 28.71 -11.66
CA THR A 135 -21.70 30.09 -11.87
C THR A 135 -20.17 30.19 -11.82
N ALA A 136 -19.61 31.27 -12.39
CA ALA A 136 -18.16 31.51 -12.37
C ALA A 136 -17.60 31.66 -10.94
N THR A 137 -18.40 32.21 -10.02
CA THR A 137 -18.04 32.35 -8.59
C THR A 137 -17.97 30.99 -7.91
N ASP A 138 -18.94 30.10 -8.16
CA ASP A 138 -18.96 28.72 -7.66
C ASP A 138 -17.74 27.93 -8.14
N LYS A 139 -17.40 28.02 -9.44
CA LYS A 139 -16.20 27.39 -10.02
C LYS A 139 -14.90 27.87 -9.34
N LYS A 140 -14.77 29.18 -9.08
CA LYS A 140 -13.60 29.75 -8.38
C LYS A 140 -13.54 29.29 -6.92
N ARG A 141 -14.66 29.24 -6.20
CA ARG A 141 -14.75 28.74 -4.81
C ARG A 141 -14.35 27.27 -4.72
N GLU A 142 -14.87 26.43 -5.62
CA GLU A 142 -14.53 25.01 -5.69
C GLU A 142 -13.03 24.80 -5.96
N ARG A 143 -12.45 25.56 -6.88
CA ARG A 143 -11.00 25.53 -7.17
C ARG A 143 -10.16 25.90 -5.93
N ARG A 144 -10.55 26.95 -5.19
CA ARG A 144 -9.87 27.32 -3.93
C ARG A 144 -9.95 26.20 -2.89
N LYS A 145 -11.14 25.61 -2.69
CA LYS A 145 -11.34 24.49 -1.75
C LYS A 145 -10.53 23.25 -2.15
N LYS A 146 -10.42 22.94 -3.46
CA LYS A 146 -9.57 21.86 -3.98
C LYS A 146 -8.08 22.14 -3.76
N LYS A 147 -7.62 23.36 -4.04
CA LYS A 147 -6.22 23.79 -3.79
C LYS A 147 -5.86 23.69 -2.30
N LEU A 148 -6.73 24.16 -1.41
CA LEU A 148 -6.54 24.07 0.03
C LEU A 148 -6.42 22.61 0.49
N ARG A 149 -7.37 21.75 0.09
CA ARG A 149 -7.32 20.31 0.41
C ARG A 149 -6.04 19.64 -0.10
N LYS A 150 -5.60 19.95 -1.32
CA LYS A 150 -4.34 19.45 -1.88
C LYS A 150 -3.13 19.94 -1.06
N HIS A 151 -3.10 21.21 -0.70
CA HIS A 151 -2.03 21.79 0.10
C HIS A 151 -1.94 21.13 1.48
N MET A 152 -3.08 20.94 2.18
CA MET A 152 -3.11 20.27 3.48
C MET A 152 -2.61 18.82 3.38
N LYS A 153 -3.05 18.06 2.37
CA LYS A 153 -2.55 16.69 2.11
C LYS A 153 -1.05 16.66 1.81
N LEU A 154 -0.53 17.62 1.04
CA LEU A 154 0.91 17.71 0.76
C LEU A 154 1.71 18.02 2.02
N LYS A 155 1.23 18.97 2.83
CA LYS A 155 1.84 19.33 4.12
C LYS A 155 1.85 18.15 5.09
N GLU A 156 0.76 17.38 5.14
CA GLU A 156 0.67 16.15 5.94
C GLU A 156 1.65 15.08 5.45
N LYS A 157 1.71 14.82 4.14
CA LYS A 157 2.69 13.89 3.54
C LYS A 157 4.13 14.31 3.82
N GLU A 158 4.43 15.60 3.72
CA GLU A 158 5.76 16.13 4.00
C GLU A 158 6.12 15.99 5.48
N LYS A 159 5.19 16.27 6.40
CA LYS A 159 5.35 16.02 7.84
C LYS A 159 5.62 14.54 8.10
N ARG A 160 4.81 13.63 7.53
CA ARG A 160 5.01 12.18 7.67
C ARG A 160 6.36 11.73 7.14
N ARG A 161 6.79 12.24 5.98
CA ARG A 161 8.12 11.96 5.42
C ARG A 161 9.24 12.43 6.35
N ARG A 162 9.14 13.65 6.87
CA ARG A 162 10.13 14.20 7.83
C ARG A 162 10.19 13.39 9.12
N LEU A 163 9.05 12.92 9.64
CA LEU A 163 9.02 12.04 10.80
C LEU A 163 9.69 10.69 10.50
N LEU A 164 9.39 10.08 9.35
CA LEU A 164 10.03 8.85 8.89
C LEU A 164 11.54 9.01 8.72
N GLU A 165 11.99 10.10 8.09
CA GLU A 165 13.41 10.42 7.92
C GLU A 165 14.11 10.57 9.28
N LYS A 166 13.51 11.31 10.22
CA LYS A 166 14.03 11.45 11.59
C LYS A 166 14.07 10.12 12.35
N SER A 167 13.05 9.27 12.22
CA SER A 167 13.05 7.93 12.84
C SER A 167 14.05 6.97 12.18
N SER A 168 14.29 7.13 10.87
CA SER A 168 15.27 6.32 10.11
C SER A 168 16.71 6.81 10.27
N ALA A 169 16.90 8.01 10.84
CA ALA A 169 18.21 8.57 11.15
C ALA A 169 18.80 8.04 12.48
N GLN A 170 18.06 7.19 13.20
CA GLN A 170 18.65 6.39 14.27
C GLN A 170 19.50 5.25 13.64
N PRO A 171 20.74 5.02 14.10
CA PRO A 171 21.73 4.23 13.38
C PRO A 171 21.48 2.74 13.61
N ALA A 172 20.57 2.15 12.83
CA ALA A 172 20.38 0.70 12.82
C ALA A 172 20.26 0.19 11.38
N GLY A 173 21.41 0.03 10.73
CA GLY A 173 21.69 -1.01 9.71
C GLY A 173 20.81 -1.14 8.48
N LYS A 174 19.85 -0.24 8.24
CA LYS A 174 18.94 -0.32 7.08
C LYS A 174 19.48 0.54 5.96
N LEU A 175 19.98 -0.12 4.93
CA LEU A 175 20.43 0.48 3.68
C LEU A 175 19.33 1.42 3.14
N SER A 176 19.52 2.73 3.34
CA SER A 176 18.70 3.75 2.71
C SER A 176 18.65 3.50 1.20
N LYS A 177 17.54 3.84 0.51
CA LYS A 177 17.48 3.69 -0.96
C LYS A 177 18.67 4.37 -1.67
N ALA A 178 19.18 5.46 -1.09
CA ALA A 178 20.37 6.15 -1.55
C ALA A 178 21.63 5.27 -1.38
N SER A 179 21.91 4.77 -0.18
CA SER A 179 23.08 3.91 0.07
C SER A 179 23.00 2.57 -0.67
N ALA A 180 21.81 1.98 -0.80
CA ALA A 180 21.59 0.79 -1.63
C ALA A 180 21.88 1.08 -3.11
N SER A 181 21.47 2.25 -3.61
CA SER A 181 21.78 2.66 -4.99
C SER A 181 23.27 2.96 -5.20
N GLU A 182 23.95 3.50 -4.19
CA GLU A 182 25.39 3.75 -4.22
C GLU A 182 26.21 2.46 -4.16
N GLN A 183 25.83 1.52 -3.29
CA GLN A 183 26.43 0.19 -3.26
C GLN A 183 26.21 -0.55 -4.58
N LEU A 184 25.02 -0.47 -5.16
CA LEU A 184 24.74 -1.07 -6.46
C LEU A 184 25.61 -0.41 -7.57
N ARG A 185 25.78 0.92 -7.53
CA ARG A 185 26.72 1.66 -8.41
C ARG A 185 28.18 1.26 -8.21
N GLN A 186 28.62 1.05 -6.98
CA GLN A 186 29.97 0.59 -6.66
C GLN A 186 30.20 -0.83 -7.17
N LEU A 187 29.23 -1.74 -6.99
CA LEU A 187 29.28 -3.11 -7.48
C LEU A 187 29.25 -3.18 -9.03
N THR A 188 28.55 -2.26 -9.69
CA THR A 188 28.60 -2.12 -11.16
C THR A 188 29.94 -1.58 -11.65
N ARG A 189 30.53 -0.59 -10.96
CA ARG A 189 31.87 -0.06 -11.30
C ARG A 189 32.97 -1.10 -11.08
N ALA A 190 32.83 -1.92 -10.05
CA ALA A 190 33.76 -3.01 -9.72
C ALA A 190 33.56 -4.26 -10.62
N GLY A 191 32.61 -4.24 -11.56
CA GLY A 191 32.37 -5.35 -12.49
C GLY A 191 31.76 -6.61 -11.87
N LYS A 192 31.37 -6.58 -10.59
CA LYS A 192 30.81 -7.74 -9.87
C LYS A 192 29.32 -7.98 -10.17
N ALA A 193 28.62 -6.97 -10.68
CA ALA A 193 27.24 -7.06 -11.11
C ALA A 193 27.01 -6.17 -12.35
N SER A 194 26.32 -6.67 -13.37
CA SER A 194 25.83 -5.84 -14.48
C SER A 194 24.43 -5.35 -14.14
N LEU A 195 24.26 -4.03 -13.97
CA LEU A 195 22.93 -3.45 -13.88
C LEU A 195 22.36 -3.44 -15.29
N LEU A 196 21.36 -4.29 -15.54
CA LEU A 196 20.55 -4.26 -16.75
C LEU A 196 19.81 -2.91 -16.75
N LYS A 197 20.43 -1.88 -17.33
CA LYS A 197 19.70 -0.67 -17.68
C LYS A 197 18.80 -1.09 -18.81
N ASP A 198 17.49 -1.02 -18.60
CA ASP A 198 16.59 -0.81 -19.73
C ASP A 198 17.03 0.49 -20.39
N GLU A 199 17.87 0.37 -21.41
CA GLU A 199 18.34 1.46 -22.24
C GLU A 199 17.17 1.99 -23.06
N GLY A 200 16.21 2.63 -22.39
CA GLY A 200 15.17 3.43 -23.00
C GLY A 200 14.31 2.76 -24.08
N LYS A 201 14.34 1.44 -24.23
CA LYS A 201 13.52 0.73 -25.23
C LYS A 201 12.03 0.84 -24.90
N ASP A 202 11.73 1.07 -23.62
CA ASP A 202 10.39 1.22 -23.04
C ASP A 202 10.12 2.64 -22.52
N ARG A 203 10.64 3.69 -23.20
CA ARG A 203 9.97 5.00 -23.07
C ARG A 203 8.56 4.82 -23.62
N ALA A 204 7.60 4.63 -22.72
CA ALA A 204 6.20 4.47 -23.05
C ALA A 204 5.82 5.51 -24.12
N LEU A 205 5.18 5.06 -25.20
CA LEU A 205 4.75 5.84 -26.37
C LEU A 205 3.61 6.82 -26.02
N LYS A 206 3.77 7.56 -24.93
CA LYS A 206 2.76 8.43 -24.33
C LYS A 206 2.80 9.86 -24.89
N SER A 207 3.85 10.22 -25.63
CA SER A 207 3.93 11.52 -26.32
C SER A 207 4.38 11.35 -27.78
N SER A 208 3.84 12.19 -28.66
CA SER A 208 4.18 12.23 -30.08
C SER A 208 5.68 12.49 -30.30
N GLN A 209 6.29 13.36 -29.51
CA GLN A 209 7.72 13.66 -29.59
C GLN A 209 8.59 12.43 -29.31
N ALA A 210 8.20 11.57 -28.36
CA ALA A 210 8.94 10.34 -28.05
C ALA A 210 8.77 9.26 -29.14
N PHE A 211 7.62 9.23 -29.82
CA PHE A 211 7.38 8.34 -30.96
C PHE A 211 8.27 8.71 -32.15
N PHE A 212 8.29 9.98 -32.56
CA PHE A 212 9.07 10.41 -33.73
C PHE A 212 10.58 10.35 -33.49
N SER A 213 11.08 10.58 -32.27
CA SER A 213 12.51 10.35 -31.98
C SER A 213 12.89 8.88 -32.15
N LYS A 214 12.05 7.94 -31.67
CA LYS A 214 12.28 6.50 -31.83
C LYS A 214 12.23 6.08 -33.30
N LEU A 215 11.32 6.64 -34.08
CA LEU A 215 11.23 6.41 -35.53
C LEU A 215 12.50 6.89 -36.25
N GLN A 216 12.97 8.11 -35.94
CA GLN A 216 14.20 8.64 -36.53
C GLN A 216 15.42 7.79 -36.18
N ASP A 217 15.51 7.32 -34.93
CA ASP A 217 16.61 6.47 -34.48
C ASP A 217 16.58 5.09 -35.15
N GLN A 218 15.39 4.50 -35.35
CA GLN A 218 15.23 3.26 -36.13
C GLN A 218 15.68 3.44 -37.59
N VAL A 219 15.25 4.51 -38.26
CA VAL A 219 15.67 4.80 -39.64
C VAL A 219 17.19 4.98 -39.72
N LYS A 220 17.80 5.72 -38.78
CA LYS A 220 19.26 5.89 -38.71
C LYS A 220 19.99 4.56 -38.49
N MET A 221 19.47 3.68 -37.63
CA MET A 221 20.02 2.34 -37.40
C MET A 221 20.04 1.52 -38.69
N HIS A 222 18.90 1.42 -39.39
CA HIS A 222 18.80 0.69 -40.66
C HIS A 222 19.73 1.26 -41.75
N ILE A 223 19.85 2.59 -41.85
CA ILE A 223 20.79 3.22 -42.79
C ILE A 223 22.24 2.87 -42.41
N SER A 224 22.57 2.87 -41.12
CA SER A 224 23.91 2.55 -40.65
C SER A 224 24.29 1.08 -40.90
N ASP A 225 23.33 0.17 -40.73
CA ASP A 225 23.53 -1.26 -40.98
C ASP A 225 23.60 -1.54 -42.48
N ALA A 226 22.79 -0.88 -43.31
CA ALA A 226 22.91 -0.93 -44.77
C ALA A 226 24.32 -0.48 -45.22
N LYS A 227 24.82 0.66 -44.72
CA LYS A 227 26.18 1.15 -45.03
C LYS A 227 27.28 0.18 -44.58
N LYS A 228 27.11 -0.51 -43.44
CA LYS A 228 28.06 -1.55 -42.99
C LYS A 228 28.03 -2.76 -43.91
N THR A 229 26.86 -3.18 -44.39
CA THR A 229 26.76 -4.30 -45.34
C THR A 229 27.38 -3.97 -46.70
N GLU A 230 27.22 -2.73 -47.18
CA GLU A 230 27.88 -2.27 -48.41
C GLU A 230 29.40 -2.20 -48.27
N LYS A 231 29.92 -1.71 -47.13
CA LYS A 231 31.37 -1.74 -46.85
C LYS A 231 31.92 -3.17 -46.82
N LYS A 232 31.20 -4.12 -46.21
CA LYS A 232 31.60 -5.54 -46.20
C LYS A 232 31.55 -6.18 -47.60
N LYS A 233 30.59 -5.78 -48.46
CA LYS A 233 30.54 -6.23 -49.86
C LYS A 233 31.70 -5.67 -50.69
N LYS A 234 32.06 -4.39 -50.53
CA LYS A 234 33.24 -3.79 -51.20
C LYS A 234 34.54 -4.48 -50.78
N GLN A 235 34.76 -4.70 -49.47
CA GLN A 235 35.94 -5.44 -48.99
C GLN A 235 36.03 -6.89 -49.51
N ARG A 236 34.89 -7.55 -49.76
CA ARG A 236 34.88 -8.90 -50.37
C ARG A 236 35.22 -8.89 -51.86
N GLN A 237 34.88 -7.83 -52.60
CA GLN A 237 35.22 -7.69 -54.03
C GLN A 237 36.70 -7.33 -54.23
N ASP A 238 37.28 -6.51 -53.35
CA ASP A 238 38.70 -6.15 -53.42
C ASP A 238 39.64 -7.35 -53.13
N LEU A 239 39.18 -8.34 -52.37
CA LEU A 239 39.96 -9.55 -52.04
C LEU A 239 39.88 -10.66 -53.12
N SER A 240 38.98 -10.56 -54.11
CA SER A 240 38.72 -11.66 -55.07
C SER A 240 39.48 -11.58 -56.40
N VAL A 241 40.31 -10.56 -56.65
CA VAL A 241 40.99 -10.41 -57.97
C VAL A 241 42.51 -10.68 -57.91
N HIS A 242 43.14 -10.81 -56.73
CA HIS A 242 44.61 -10.90 -56.63
C HIS A 242 45.20 -12.28 -56.24
N LYS A 243 44.39 -13.33 -56.10
CA LYS A 243 44.88 -14.70 -55.84
C LYS A 243 44.14 -15.70 -56.72
N LEU A 244 44.57 -15.80 -57.98
CA LEU A 244 44.36 -16.94 -58.89
C LEU A 244 45.24 -16.70 -60.14
N LYS A 245 46.53 -17.02 -60.05
CA LYS A 245 47.37 -17.37 -61.19
C LYS A 245 48.09 -18.67 -60.82
N LEU A 246 47.98 -19.64 -61.73
CA LEU A 246 48.80 -20.87 -61.80
C LEU A 246 50.28 -20.52 -61.89
#